data_AF-A0A0W7X889-F1
#
_entry.id   AF-A0A0W7X889-F1
#
_cell.length_a   1.000
_cell.length_b   1.000
_cell.length_c   1.000
_cell.angle_alpha   90.00
_cell.angle_beta   90.00
_cell.angle_gamma   90.00
#
_symmetry.space_group_name_H-M   'P 1'
#
loop_
_entity.id
_entity.type
_entity.pdbx_description
1 polymer ?
#
loop_
_entity_poly.entity_id
_entity_poly.type
_entity_poly.pdbx_seq_one_letter_code
_entity_poly.pdbx_strand_id
1 'polypeptide(L)' 'MSAFHVIDDANVPALGDVRDAGPGDLVYVRPAATIRSDFSKYWEAAGVALARGAQVVVMNREEG' A
#
# COMPACT_ATOMS: atom_id res chain seq x y z
N MET A 1 4.70 6.04 -16.40
CA MET A 1 3.30 5.66 -16.11
C MET A 1 3.19 5.61 -14.61
N SER A 2 2.17 6.25 -14.03
CA SER A 2 1.92 6.19 -12.59
C SER A 2 1.39 4.81 -12.22
N ALA A 3 1.99 4.20 -11.19
CA ALA A 3 1.65 2.88 -10.71
C ALA A 3 0.55 2.95 -9.64
N PHE A 4 -0.34 1.95 -9.65
CA PHE A 4 -1.39 1.79 -8.65
C PHE A 4 -1.19 0.45 -7.93
N HIS A 5 -0.88 0.53 -6.64
CA HIS A 5 -0.58 -0.61 -5.78
C HIS A 5 -1.71 -0.79 -4.77
N VAL A 6 -2.46 -1.88 -4.85
CA VAL A 6 -3.48 -2.22 -3.85
C VAL A 6 -2.92 -3.26 -2.89
N ILE A 7 -2.94 -2.94 -1.60
CA ILE A 7 -2.59 -3.85 -0.51
C ILE A 7 -3.91 -4.31 0.11
N ASP A 8 -4.23 -5.60 -0.08
CA ASP A 8 -5.43 -6.26 0.43
C ASP A 8 -5.07 -7.59 1.11
N ASP A 9 -6.03 -8.30 1.70
CA ASP A 9 -5.80 -9.61 2.35
C ASP A 9 -5.36 -10.70 1.36
N ALA A 10 -6.01 -10.80 0.21
CA ALA A 10 -5.85 -11.87 -0.76
C ALA A 10 -4.85 -11.54 -1.87
N ASN A 11 -4.70 -10.25 -2.20
CA ASN A 11 -3.85 -9.82 -3.31
C ASN A 11 -2.98 -8.65 -2.88
N VAL A 12 -1.67 -8.83 -3.05
CA VAL A 12 -0.67 -7.82 -2.68
C VAL A 12 0.39 -7.70 -3.75
N PRO A 13 0.96 -6.50 -3.96
CA PRO A 13 2.09 -6.31 -4.84
C PRO A 13 3.35 -6.90 -4.19
N ALA A 14 4.43 -7.02 -4.97
CA ALA A 14 5.72 -7.31 -4.36
C ALA A 14 6.11 -6.16 -3.42
N LEU A 15 6.71 -6.48 -2.27
CA LEU A 15 7.17 -5.46 -1.31
C LEU A 15 8.18 -4.49 -1.92
N GLY A 16 8.98 -4.94 -2.89
CA GLY A 16 9.89 -4.09 -3.65
C GLY A 16 9.15 -3.00 -4.41
N ASP A 17 8.11 -3.38 -5.16
CA ASP A 17 7.30 -2.45 -5.96
C ASP A 17 6.66 -1.38 -5.08
N VAL A 18 6.11 -1.76 -3.92
CA VAL A 18 5.54 -0.79 -2.97
C VAL A 18 6.61 0.19 -2.47
N ARG A 19 7.81 -0.29 -2.13
CA ARG A 19 8.92 0.59 -1.69
C ARG A 19 9.45 1.49 -2.79
N ASP A 20 9.30 1.08 -4.05
CA ASP A 20 9.80 1.82 -5.20
C ASP A 20 8.84 2.89 -5.72
N ALA A 21 7.57 2.83 -5.31
CA ALA A 21 6.58 3.85 -5.58
C ALA A 21 7.06 5.25 -5.14
N GLY A 22 6.83 6.23 -6.02
CA GLY A 22 7.29 7.60 -5.85
C GLY A 22 6.27 8.63 -6.37
N PRO A 23 6.72 9.83 -6.75
CA PRO A 23 5.82 10.92 -7.12
C PRO A 23 4.89 10.54 -8.28
N GLY A 24 3.58 10.69 -8.04
CA GLY A 24 2.53 10.34 -9.00
C GLY A 24 1.99 8.90 -8.87
N ASP A 25 2.63 8.05 -8.07
CA ASP A 25 2.14 6.71 -7.77
C ASP A 25 1.17 6.72 -6.58
N LEU A 26 0.29 5.72 -6.53
CA LEU A 26 -0.70 5.55 -5.47
C LEU A 26 -0.61 4.17 -4.83
N VAL A 27 -0.40 4.15 -3.51
CA VAL A 27 -0.52 2.96 -2.66
C VAL A 27 -1.83 3.03 -1.89
N TYR A 28 -2.69 2.03 -2.13
CA TYR A 28 -4.02 1.94 -1.52
C TYR A 28 -4.07 0.76 -0.55
N VAL A 29 -4.22 1.07 0.74
CA VAL A 29 -4.28 0.08 1.82
C VAL A 29 -5.73 -0.13 2.20
N ARG A 30 -6.27 -1.32 1.92
CA ARG A 30 -7.64 -1.72 2.31
C ARG A 30 -7.69 -2.12 3.78
N PRO A 31 -8.85 -2.01 4.45
CA PRO A 31 -8.97 -2.38 5.86
C PRO A 31 -8.58 -3.84 6.10
N ALA A 32 -8.95 -4.74 5.18
CA ALA A 32 -8.65 -6.16 5.25
C ALA A 32 -7.14 -6.47 5.18
N ALA A 33 -6.28 -5.57 4.70
CA ALA A 33 -4.84 -5.79 4.75
C ALA A 33 -4.31 -6.03 6.18
N THR A 34 -4.98 -5.47 7.20
CA THR A 34 -4.58 -5.57 8.61
C THR A 34 -4.67 -6.99 9.19
N ILE A 35 -5.45 -7.90 8.57
CA ILE A 35 -5.57 -9.29 9.02
C ILE A 35 -4.39 -10.16 8.56
N ARG A 36 -3.53 -9.66 7.68
CA ARG A 36 -2.37 -10.40 7.18
C ARG A 36 -1.28 -10.51 8.24
N SER A 37 -0.65 -11.68 8.30
CA SER A 37 0.49 -11.93 9.19
C SER A 37 1.73 -11.10 8.85
N ASP A 38 1.87 -10.65 7.59
CA ASP A 38 2.96 -9.83 7.10
C ASP A 38 2.59 -8.35 6.93
N PHE A 39 1.43 -7.92 7.44
CA PHE A 39 0.94 -6.55 7.29
C PHE A 39 1.96 -5.49 7.73
N SER A 40 2.70 -5.73 8.81
CA SER A 40 3.74 -4.81 9.30
C SER A 40 4.79 -4.49 8.23
N LYS A 41 5.18 -5.47 7.40
CA LYS A 41 6.14 -5.26 6.32
C LYS A 41 5.57 -4.39 5.21
N TYR A 42 4.29 -4.58 4.90
CA TYR A 42 3.57 -3.77 3.92
C TYR A 42 3.33 -2.34 4.43
N TRP A 43 3.06 -2.18 5.72
CA TRP A 43 2.95 -0.88 6.36
C TRP A 43 4.27 -0.10 6.31
N GLU A 44 5.39 -0.76 6.61
CA GLU A 44 6.71 -0.17 6.44
C GLU A 44 7.00 0.22 4.98
N ALA A 45 6.66 -0.65 4.02
CA ALA A 45 6.84 -0.37 2.61
C ALA A 45 6.02 0.84 2.14
N ALA A 46 4.76 0.94 2.58
CA ALA A 46 3.92 2.11 2.30
C ALA A 46 4.49 3.39 2.94
N GLY A 47 5.07 3.30 4.15
CA GLY A 47 5.78 4.42 4.78
C GLY A 47 6.99 4.90 3.97
N VAL A 48 7.76 3.97 3.39
CA VAL A 48 8.87 4.29 2.46
C VAL A 48 8.35 4.96 1.19
N ALA A 49 7.29 4.43 0.58
CA ALA A 49 6.65 5.01 -0.59
C ALA A 49 6.21 6.47 -0.34
N LEU A 50 5.54 6.70 0.80
CA LEU A 50 5.11 8.02 1.22
C LEU A 50 6.29 8.98 1.36
N ALA A 51 7.39 8.55 2.01
CA ALA A 51 8.60 9.34 2.15
C ALA A 51 9.26 9.66 0.79
N ARG A 52 9.09 8.81 -0.23
CA ARG A 52 9.54 9.04 -1.61
C ARG A 52 8.61 9.95 -2.42
N GLY A 53 7.45 10.31 -1.87
CA GLY A 53 6.47 11.21 -2.50
C GLY A 53 5.31 10.51 -3.19
N ALA A 54 5.13 9.19 -2.99
CA ALA A 54 3.91 8.51 -3.41
C ALA A 54 2.72 8.96 -2.57
N GLN A 55 1.52 8.91 -3.17
CA GLN A 55 0.29 9.07 -2.41
C GLN A 55 -0.03 7.75 -1.69
N VAL A 56 -0.31 7.81 -0.39
CA VAL A 56 -0.73 6.64 0.38
C VAL A 56 -2.12 6.92 0.97
N VAL A 57 -3.07 6.04 0.67
CA VAL A 57 -4.44 6.13 1.17
C VAL A 57 -4.73 4.89 2.02
N VAL A 58 -5.16 5.13 3.26
CA VAL A 58 -5.56 4.07 4.20
C VAL A 58 -7.06 4.17 4.40
N MET A 59 -7.77 3.09 4.05
CA MET A 59 -9.20 3.01 4.27
C MET A 59 -9.50 2.46 5.67
N ASN A 60 -10.36 3.16 6.41
CA ASN A 60 -10.80 2.76 7.74
C ASN A 60 -12.14 1.99 7.74
N ARG A 61 -12.85 1.96 6.61
CA ARG A 61 -14.10 1.20 6.41
C ARG A 61 -14.32 0.99 4.92
N GLU A 62 -14.75 -0.19 4.51
CA GLU A 62 -15.33 -0.36 3.18
C GLU A 62 -16.76 0.19 3.25
N GLU A 63 -17.08 1.19 2.44
CA GLU A 63 -18.48 1.55 2.23
C GLU A 63 -19.14 0.35 1.52
N GLY A 64 -20.01 -0.34 2.26
CA GLY A 64 -20.74 -1.52 1.81
C GLY A 64 -21.90 -1.21 0.89
#